data_AF-A0A5C7L6E9-F1
#
_entry.id   AF-A0A5C7L6E9-F1
#
_cell.length_a   1.000
_cell.length_b   1.000
_cell.length_c   1.000
_cell.angle_alpha   90.00
_cell.angle_beta   90.00
_cell.angle_gamma   90.00
#
_symmetry.space_group_name_H-M   'P 1'
#
loop_
_entity.id
_entity.type
_entity.pdbx_description
1 polymer ?
#
loop_
_entity_poly.entity_id
_entity_poly.type
_entity_poly.pdbx_seq_one_letter_code
_entity_poly.pdbx_strand_id
1 'polypeptide(L)'
;MDNLQLLVVVNLLFAGLLGWIMVLTARLARLQAASAALAEAVGAAPVEWKREAGAGAGPRITIEILNIIELARKESWAAGAVGTLTPSLLRRIVYARALKMVQQELLKHHVKAEVRVDDRA
;
A
#
# COMPACT_ATOMS: atom_id res chain seq x y z
N MET A 1 39.27 33.08 16.20
CA MET A 1 37.84 33.29 15.90
C MET A 1 37.14 33.33 17.24
N ASP A 2 36.57 34.47 17.59
CA ASP A 2 35.99 34.67 18.93
C ASP A 2 34.74 33.80 19.09
N ASN A 3 34.53 33.23 20.28
CA ASN A 3 33.40 32.34 20.57
C ASN A 3 32.05 32.98 20.22
N LEU A 4 31.96 34.31 20.30
CA LEU A 4 30.80 35.10 19.90
C LEU A 4 30.51 35.00 18.39
N GLN A 5 31.53 35.05 17.54
CA GLN A 5 31.38 34.94 16.08
C GLN A 5 30.89 33.54 15.68
N LEU A 6 31.38 32.50 16.35
CA LEU A 6 30.97 31.12 16.09
C LEU A 6 29.49 30.90 16.46
N LEU A 7 29.05 31.49 17.58
CA LEU A 7 27.67 31.40 18.05
C LEU A 7 26.69 32.12 17.12
N VAL A 8 27.08 33.28 16.57
CA VAL A 8 26.28 34.03 15.60
C VAL A 8 26.14 33.26 14.29
N VAL A 9 27.23 32.68 13.76
CA VAL A 9 27.19 31.90 12.51
C VAL A 9 26.32 30.65 12.65
N VAL A 10 26.47 29.91 13.76
CA VAL A 10 25.65 28.71 14.02
C VAL A 10 24.17 29.07 14.14
N ASN A 11 23.83 30.18 14.82
CA ASN A 11 22.45 30.62 14.93
C ASN A 11 21.85 31.00 13.56
N LEU A 12 22.61 31.71 12.73
CA LEU A 12 22.21 32.04 11.35
C LEU A 12 21.98 30.79 10.49
N LEU A 13 22.84 29.78 10.61
CA LEU A 13 22.66 28.51 9.90
C LEU A 13 21.42 27.76 10.39
N PHE A 14 21.16 27.74 11.69
CA PHE A 14 19.95 27.14 12.27
C PHE A 14 18.68 27.86 11.80
N ALA A 15 18.67 29.19 11.80
CA ALA A 15 17.55 29.99 11.32
C ALA A 15 17.29 29.74 9.82
N GLY A 16 18.34 29.66 9.00
CA GLY A 16 18.23 29.31 7.59
C GLY A 16 17.69 27.90 7.35
N LEU A 17 18.17 26.92 8.12
CA LEU A 17 17.71 25.54 8.06
C LEU A 17 16.23 25.42 8.44
N LEU A 18 15.81 26.09 9.52
CA LEU A 18 14.41 26.13 9.95
C LEU A 18 13.51 26.77 8.89
N GLY A 19 13.92 27.90 8.30
CA GLY A 19 13.20 28.53 7.21
C GLY A 19 13.05 27.62 5.99
N TRP A 20 14.12 26.90 5.64
CA TRP A 20 14.11 25.93 4.54
C TRP A 20 13.13 24.79 4.79
N ILE A 21 13.15 24.22 6.00
CA ILE A 21 12.22 23.16 6.41
C ILE A 21 10.77 23.66 6.35
N MET A 22 10.48 24.87 6.82
CA MET A 22 9.12 25.44 6.74
C MET A 22 8.64 25.63 5.30
N VAL A 23 9.51 26.01 4.38
CA VAL A 23 9.14 26.13 2.95
C VAL A 23 8.85 24.74 2.36
N LEU A 24 9.65 23.74 2.70
CA LEU A 24 9.45 22.36 2.27
C LEU A 24 8.12 21.79 2.78
N THR A 25 7.82 21.95 4.06
CA THR A 25 6.57 21.46 4.65
C THR A 25 5.36 22.20 4.09
N ALA A 26 5.46 23.51 3.84
CA ALA A 26 4.41 24.28 3.17
C ALA A 26 4.15 23.81 1.74
N ARG A 27 5.21 23.47 0.98
CA ARG A 27 5.07 22.88 -0.36
C ARG A 27 4.40 21.52 -0.29
N LEU A 28 4.83 20.65 0.63
CA LEU A 28 4.22 19.34 0.83
C LEU A 28 2.73 19.47 1.19
N ALA A 29 2.38 20.37 2.10
CA ALA A 29 1.01 20.62 2.50
C ALA A 29 0.15 21.12 1.33
N ARG A 30 0.69 21.99 0.46
CA ARG A 30 -0.02 22.44 -0.76
C ARG A 30 -0.23 21.30 -1.75
N LEU A 31 0.78 20.46 -1.96
CA LEU A 31 0.65 19.30 -2.85
C LEU A 31 -0.37 18.29 -2.28
N GLN A 32 -0.34 18.04 -0.97
CA GLN A 32 -1.31 17.19 -0.30
C GLN A 32 -2.73 17.77 -0.41
N ALA A 33 -2.91 19.06 -0.18
CA ALA A 33 -4.21 19.72 -0.33
C ALA A 33 -4.74 19.66 -1.77
N ALA A 34 -3.87 19.88 -2.77
CA ALA A 34 -4.23 19.75 -4.17
C ALA A 34 -4.62 18.30 -4.52
N SER A 35 -3.89 17.31 -3.98
CA SER A 35 -4.20 15.89 -4.17
C SER A 35 -5.51 15.49 -3.49
N ALA A 36 -5.80 16.03 -2.31
CA ALA A 36 -7.03 15.78 -1.56
C ALA A 36 -8.24 16.38 -2.29
N ALA A 37 -8.11 17.62 -2.78
CA ALA A 37 -9.17 18.26 -3.58
C ALA A 37 -9.45 17.49 -4.89
N LEU A 38 -8.41 16.94 -5.52
CA LEU A 38 -8.57 16.10 -6.71
C LEU A 38 -9.21 14.75 -6.37
N ALA A 39 -8.83 14.14 -5.25
CA ALA A 39 -9.42 12.90 -4.76
C ALA A 39 -10.90 13.08 -4.38
N GLU A 40 -11.27 14.23 -3.82
CA GLU A 40 -12.66 14.58 -3.52
C GLU A 40 -13.47 14.82 -4.80
N ALA A 41 -12.91 15.53 -5.79
CA ALA A 41 -13.54 15.71 -7.10
C ALA A 41 -13.75 14.38 -7.85
N VAL A 42 -12.78 13.47 -7.77
CA VAL A 42 -12.90 12.10 -8.32
C VAL A 42 -13.85 11.25 -7.47
N GLY A 43 -13.90 11.48 -6.15
CA GLY A 43 -14.84 10.87 -5.22
C GLY A 43 -16.29 11.27 -5.47
N ALA A 44 -16.53 12.51 -5.90
CA ALA A 44 -17.82 13.05 -6.28
C ALA A 44 -18.23 12.70 -7.74
N ALA A 45 -17.32 12.15 -8.54
CA ALA A 45 -17.64 11.68 -9.88
C ALA A 45 -18.64 10.52 -9.83
N PRO A 46 -19.59 10.46 -10.79
CA PRO A 46 -20.51 9.34 -10.93
C PRO A 46 -19.77 8.00 -10.89
N VAL A 47 -20.34 7.00 -10.22
CA VAL A 47 -19.74 5.67 -10.01
C VAL A 47 -19.28 5.03 -11.34
N GLU A 48 -19.90 5.40 -12.45
CA GLU A 48 -19.56 4.97 -13.81
C GLU A 48 -18.16 5.44 -14.25
N TRP A 49 -17.81 6.71 -14.02
CA TRP A 49 -16.48 7.23 -14.34
C TRP A 49 -15.39 6.71 -13.40
N LYS A 50 -15.75 6.38 -12.16
CA LYS A 50 -14.85 5.70 -11.22
C LYS A 50 -14.50 4.28 -11.68
N ARG A 51 -15.42 3.59 -12.36
CA ARG A 51 -15.13 2.33 -13.03
C ARG A 51 -14.24 2.56 -14.25
N GLU A 52 -14.51 3.56 -15.07
CA GLU A 52 -13.75 3.83 -16.30
C GLU A 52 -12.33 4.38 -16.07
N ALA A 53 -12.13 5.27 -15.10
CA ALA A 53 -10.80 5.77 -14.72
C ALA A 53 -9.93 4.68 -14.03
N GLY A 54 -10.57 3.66 -13.45
CA GLY A 54 -9.92 2.40 -13.04
C GLY A 54 -9.81 1.35 -14.16
N ALA A 55 -10.54 1.52 -15.28
CA ALA A 55 -10.68 0.56 -16.38
C ALA A 55 -9.61 0.71 -17.47
N GLY A 56 -8.37 0.94 -17.07
CA GLY A 56 -7.23 0.49 -17.89
C GLY A 56 -7.05 -1.03 -17.85
N ALA A 57 -7.69 -1.71 -16.91
CA ALA A 57 -7.66 -3.16 -16.76
C ALA A 57 -9.10 -3.69 -16.82
N GLY A 58 -9.32 -4.77 -17.57
CA GLY A 58 -10.61 -5.43 -17.72
C GLY A 58 -11.23 -5.91 -16.38
N PRO A 59 -12.34 -6.66 -16.42
CA PRO A 59 -13.08 -7.06 -15.22
C PRO A 59 -12.15 -7.68 -14.16
N ARG A 60 -12.09 -7.08 -12.97
CA ARG A 60 -11.22 -7.49 -11.85
C ARG A 60 -12.05 -8.17 -10.77
N ILE A 61 -11.60 -9.34 -10.34
CA ILE A 61 -12.13 -10.06 -9.18
C ILE A 61 -11.13 -9.93 -8.04
N THR A 62 -11.53 -9.29 -6.94
CA THR A 62 -10.73 -9.19 -5.72
C THR A 62 -11.23 -10.22 -4.71
N ILE A 63 -10.33 -11.02 -4.15
CA ILE A 63 -10.64 -12.04 -3.13
C ILE A 63 -9.88 -11.66 -1.86
N GLU A 64 -10.62 -11.37 -0.79
CA GLU A 64 -10.05 -11.06 0.51
C GLU A 64 -10.12 -12.28 1.44
N ILE A 65 -8.97 -12.64 2.03
CA ILE A 65 -8.90 -13.74 3.01
C ILE A 65 -9.10 -13.15 4.40
N LEU A 66 -10.35 -13.19 4.87
CA LEU A 66 -10.77 -12.58 6.14
C LEU A 66 -10.12 -13.24 7.37
N ASN A 67 -9.78 -14.53 7.29
CA ASN A 67 -9.16 -15.26 8.39
C ASN A 67 -8.06 -16.20 7.92
N ILE A 68 -6.84 -15.68 7.99
CA ILE A 68 -5.64 -16.35 7.52
C ILE A 68 -5.24 -17.53 8.43
N ILE A 69 -5.42 -17.38 9.75
CA ILE A 69 -5.02 -18.39 10.74
C ILE A 69 -5.91 -19.63 10.62
N GLU A 70 -7.22 -19.42 10.50
CA GLU A 70 -8.14 -20.55 10.35
C GLU A 70 -7.97 -21.28 9.03
N LEU A 71 -7.73 -20.56 7.94
CA LEU A 71 -7.42 -21.17 6.64
C LEU A 71 -6.13 -22.00 6.70
N ALA A 72 -5.12 -21.51 7.43
CA ALA A 72 -3.86 -22.22 7.63
C ALA A 72 -4.01 -23.51 8.45
N ARG A 73 -4.87 -23.48 9.47
CA ARG A 73 -5.17 -24.65 10.31
C ARG A 73 -5.98 -25.70 9.55
N LYS A 74 -6.99 -25.28 8.77
CA LYS A 74 -7.93 -26.17 8.07
C LYS A 74 -7.29 -26.96 6.94
N GLU A 75 -6.38 -26.36 6.19
CA GLU A 75 -5.72 -27.02 5.06
C GLU A 75 -4.40 -27.74 5.44
N SER A 76 -4.09 -27.86 6.73
CA SER A 76 -2.92 -28.56 7.29
C SER A 76 -1.51 -28.15 6.78
N TRP A 77 -1.38 -27.28 5.78
CA TRP A 77 -0.11 -26.85 5.16
C TRP A 77 0.80 -26.08 6.10
N ALA A 78 0.23 -25.53 7.18
CA ALA A 78 0.96 -24.77 8.18
C ALA A 78 0.87 -25.39 9.58
N ALA A 79 0.07 -26.46 9.77
CA ALA A 79 -0.25 -27.01 11.08
C ALA A 79 0.97 -27.45 11.91
N GLY A 80 2.09 -27.82 11.27
CA GLY A 80 3.35 -28.16 11.96
C GLY A 80 4.25 -26.98 12.32
N ALA A 81 4.08 -25.80 11.69
CA ALA A 81 5.01 -24.66 11.81
C ALA A 81 4.32 -23.31 12.10
N VAL A 82 2.99 -23.27 12.24
CA VAL A 82 2.24 -22.05 12.61
C VAL A 82 2.68 -21.50 13.97
N GLY A 83 3.12 -22.36 14.88
CA GLY A 83 3.67 -21.93 16.18
C GLY A 83 5.05 -21.26 16.10
N THR A 84 5.79 -21.47 15.02
CA THR A 84 7.17 -20.98 14.85
C THR A 84 7.34 -19.96 13.73
N LEU A 85 6.35 -19.81 12.84
CA LEU A 85 6.38 -18.81 11.78
C LEU A 85 5.91 -17.43 12.26
N THR A 86 6.57 -16.38 11.77
CA THR A 86 6.11 -15.01 11.98
C THR A 86 4.83 -14.71 11.17
N PRO A 87 3.95 -13.79 11.63
CA PRO A 87 2.71 -13.47 10.93
C PRO A 87 2.88 -13.02 9.47
N SER A 88 4.00 -12.35 9.16
CA SER A 88 4.33 -11.92 7.80
C SER A 88 4.65 -13.10 6.88
N LEU A 89 5.41 -14.09 7.37
CA LEU A 89 5.71 -15.31 6.62
C LEU A 89 4.46 -16.15 6.39
N LEU A 90 3.60 -16.27 7.41
CA LEU A 90 2.33 -16.96 7.29
C LEU A 90 1.50 -16.34 6.15
N ARG A 91 1.27 -15.02 6.17
CA ARG A 91 0.56 -14.30 5.09
C ARG A 91 1.11 -14.64 3.71
N ARG A 92 2.43 -14.58 3.54
CA ARG A 92 3.08 -14.82 2.24
C ARG A 92 2.80 -16.22 1.71
N ILE A 93 2.85 -17.24 2.57
CA ILE A 93 2.58 -18.62 2.18
C ILE A 93 1.10 -18.81 1.82
N VAL A 94 0.20 -18.24 2.62
CA VAL A 94 -1.25 -18.33 2.39
C VAL A 94 -1.61 -17.72 1.05
N TYR A 95 -1.14 -16.50 0.79
CA TYR A 95 -1.42 -15.79 -0.45
C TYR A 95 -0.82 -16.51 -1.66
N ALA A 96 0.42 -17.00 -1.56
CA ALA A 96 1.02 -17.78 -2.63
C ALA A 96 0.24 -19.08 -2.92
N ARG A 97 -0.32 -19.73 -1.89
CA ARG A 97 -1.13 -20.94 -2.05
C ARG A 97 -2.52 -20.63 -2.62
N ALA A 98 -3.19 -19.62 -2.09
CA ALA A 98 -4.48 -19.15 -2.59
C ALA A 98 -4.38 -18.73 -4.07
N LEU A 99 -3.31 -18.04 -4.45
CA LEU A 99 -3.01 -17.69 -5.83
C LEU A 99 -2.96 -18.91 -6.74
N LYS A 100 -2.22 -19.96 -6.33
CA LYS A 100 -2.13 -21.22 -7.08
C LYS A 100 -3.48 -21.92 -7.19
N MET A 101 -4.26 -21.95 -6.11
CA MET A 101 -5.58 -22.58 -6.11
C MET A 101 -6.52 -21.87 -7.08
N VAL A 102 -6.58 -20.53 -7.02
CA VAL A 102 -7.40 -19.71 -7.93
C VAL A 102 -6.96 -19.90 -9.37
N GLN A 103 -5.65 -19.88 -9.64
CA GLN A 103 -5.13 -20.10 -10.99
C GLN A 103 -5.51 -21.49 -11.53
N GLN A 104 -5.39 -22.53 -10.70
CA GLN A 104 -5.76 -23.89 -11.07
C GLN A 104 -7.27 -24.01 -11.34
N GLU A 105 -8.11 -23.38 -10.53
CA GLU A 105 -9.56 -23.44 -10.72
C GLU A 105 -10.00 -22.69 -11.97
N LEU A 106 -9.44 -21.51 -12.23
CA LEU A 106 -9.72 -20.75 -13.45
C LEU A 106 -9.26 -21.51 -14.70
N LEU A 107 -8.13 -22.21 -14.64
CA LEU A 107 -7.66 -23.07 -15.73
C LEU A 107 -8.62 -24.24 -16.01
N LYS A 108 -9.20 -24.87 -14.98
CA LYS A 108 -10.21 -25.94 -15.17
C LYS A 108 -11.45 -25.43 -15.91
N HIS A 109 -11.80 -24.17 -15.72
CA HIS A 109 -12.92 -23.51 -16.40
C HIS A 109 -12.52 -22.86 -17.74
N HIS A 110 -11.32 -23.14 -18.26
CA HIS A 110 -10.78 -22.56 -19.50
C HIS A 110 -10.72 -21.02 -19.51
N VAL A 111 -10.64 -20.38 -18.33
CA VAL A 111 -10.53 -18.93 -18.20
C VAL A 111 -9.06 -18.51 -18.22
N LYS A 112 -8.68 -17.67 -19.19
CA LYS A 112 -7.35 -17.02 -19.22
C LYS A 112 -7.38 -15.77 -18.34
N ALA A 113 -6.79 -15.86 -17.15
CA ALA A 113 -6.72 -14.74 -16.22
C ALA A 113 -5.29 -14.53 -15.72
N GLU A 114 -4.88 -13.27 -15.60
CA GLU A 114 -3.69 -12.86 -14.86
C GLU A 114 -4.07 -12.71 -13.39
N VAL A 115 -3.50 -13.56 -12.52
CA VAL A 115 -3.78 -13.52 -11.08
C VAL A 115 -2.58 -12.91 -10.37
N ARG A 116 -2.80 -11.84 -9.61
CA ARG A 116 -1.77 -11.13 -8.84
C ARG A 116 -2.27 -10.86 -7.42
N VAL A 117 -1.33 -10.84 -6.48
CA VAL A 117 -1.61 -10.40 -5.10
C VAL A 117 -1.60 -8.88 -5.08
N ASP A 118 -2.71 -8.27 -4.66
CA ASP A 118 -2.83 -6.83 -4.43
C ASP A 118 -2.69 -6.59 -2.92
N ASP A 119 -1.58 -5.98 -2.50
CA ASP A 119 -1.26 -5.71 -1.08
C ASP A 119 -1.71 -4.31 -0.64
N ARG A 120 -2.71 -3.74 -1.33
CA ARG A 120 -3.34 -2.48 -0.92
C ARG A 120 -4.27 -2.75 0.27
N ALA A 121 -3.69 -2.81 1.45
CA ALA A 121 -4.37 -2.65 2.74
C ALA A 121 -4.43 -1.17 3.14
#